data_AF-A0A0M8TV56-F1
#
_entry.id   AF-A0A0M8TV56-F1
#
_cell.length_a   1.000
_cell.length_b   1.000
_cell.length_c   1.000
_cell.angle_alpha   90.00
_cell.angle_beta   90.00
_cell.angle_gamma   90.00
#
_symmetry.space_group_name_H-M   'P 1'
#
loop_
_entity.id
_entity.type
_entity.pdbx_description
1 polymer ?
#
loop_
_entity_poly.entity_id
_entity_poly.type
_entity_poly.pdbx_seq_one_letter_code
_entity_poly.pdbx_strand_id
1 'polypeptide(L)'
;MAVVEPLAGQSRVTVFRMFGTVYGYATHSLDSRNIGEVAIVGPLTPGVEWGRLWDAARKMCRETEGPADHARWIMAQASRSFACGSDVVVKLPTGTWKVTSGRRAELHGYCYRDHLWTGNLTVEEVTPDQVAAYEPIYRA
;
A
#
# COMPACT_ATOMS: atom_id res chain seq x y z
N MET A 1 -4.90 15.06 11.49
CA MET A 1 -4.45 13.82 10.81
C MET A 1 -2.94 13.74 10.97
N ALA A 2 -2.41 12.66 11.54
CA ALA A 2 -0.98 12.51 11.72
C ALA A 2 -0.30 12.37 10.35
N VAL A 3 0.36 13.44 9.92
CA VAL A 3 1.30 13.42 8.79
C VAL A 3 2.41 12.46 9.20
N VAL A 4 2.57 11.37 8.48
CA VAL A 4 3.69 10.45 8.69
C VAL A 4 4.96 11.15 8.23
N GLU A 5 6.02 11.09 9.03
CA GLU A 5 7.34 11.56 8.59
C GLU A 5 7.75 10.84 7.31
N PRO A 6 8.45 11.52 6.38
CA PRO A 6 8.93 10.87 5.17
C PRO A 6 9.77 9.63 5.50
N LEU A 7 9.44 8.50 4.88
CA LEU A 7 10.15 7.24 5.04
C LEU A 7 10.68 6.80 3.68
N ALA A 8 11.90 6.27 3.64
CA ALA A 8 12.45 5.65 2.45
C ALA A 8 13.12 4.33 2.82
N GLY A 9 13.21 3.44 1.86
CA GLY A 9 13.86 2.15 2.04
C GLY A 9 14.10 1.43 0.74
N GLN A 10 14.79 0.31 0.84
CA GLN A 10 14.98 -0.62 -0.25
C GLN A 10 14.55 -2.00 0.20
N SER A 11 13.55 -2.57 -0.47
CA SER A 11 13.04 -3.90 -0.16
C SER A 11 12.30 -4.49 -1.35
N ARG A 12 11.74 -5.69 -1.20
CA ARG A 12 10.88 -6.25 -2.24
C ARG A 12 9.64 -5.39 -2.39
N VAL A 13 9.30 -5.04 -3.63
CA VAL A 13 8.08 -4.29 -3.96
C VAL A 13 7.16 -5.15 -4.81
N THR A 14 5.90 -5.28 -4.40
CA THR A 14 4.84 -5.84 -5.25
C THR A 14 3.96 -4.72 -5.77
N VAL A 15 3.91 -4.56 -7.09
CA VAL A 15 3.05 -3.59 -7.76
C VAL A 15 1.80 -4.31 -8.24
N PHE A 16 0.63 -3.76 -7.93
CA PHE A 16 -0.65 -4.41 -8.22
C PHE A 16 -1.74 -3.40 -8.58
N ARG A 17 -2.74 -3.89 -9.30
CA ARG A 17 -3.90 -3.13 -9.77
C ARG A 17 -5.07 -3.29 -8.79
N MET A 18 -5.74 -2.19 -8.49
CA MET A 18 -7.02 -2.21 -7.78
C MET A 18 -7.88 -1.00 -8.16
N PHE A 19 -9.13 -1.23 -8.56
CA PHE A 19 -10.13 -0.18 -8.84
C PHE A 19 -9.66 0.97 -9.76
N GLY A 20 -8.92 0.63 -10.81
CA GLY A 20 -8.41 1.58 -11.81
C GLY A 20 -7.14 2.33 -11.40
N THR A 21 -6.59 2.00 -10.23
CA THR A 21 -5.34 2.56 -9.70
C THR A 21 -4.30 1.46 -9.51
N VAL A 22 -3.04 1.79 -9.76
CA VAL A 22 -1.88 0.94 -9.47
C VAL A 22 -1.31 1.34 -8.12
N TYR A 23 -1.05 0.34 -7.28
CA TYR A 23 -0.50 0.49 -5.94
C TYR A 23 0.79 -0.29 -5.80
N GLY A 24 1.70 0.21 -4.96
CA GLY A 24 2.88 -0.52 -4.50
C GLY A 24 2.67 -1.03 -3.08
N TYR A 25 3.20 -2.23 -2.80
CA TYR A 25 3.33 -2.80 -1.48
C TYR A 25 4.80 -3.13 -1.20
N ALA A 26 5.32 -2.64 -0.08
CA ALA A 26 6.64 -2.96 0.43
C ALA A 26 6.58 -3.23 1.94
N THR A 27 7.69 -3.71 2.50
CA THR A 27 7.85 -3.86 3.95
C THR A 27 9.05 -3.10 4.46
N HIS A 28 8.97 -2.71 5.73
CA HIS A 28 10.01 -2.01 6.46
C HIS A 28 9.99 -2.41 7.93
N SER A 29 11.15 -2.41 8.59
CA SER A 29 11.24 -2.62 10.04
C SER A 29 11.08 -1.30 10.78
N LEU A 30 10.49 -1.27 11.97
CA LEU A 30 10.39 -0.04 12.77
C LEU A 30 11.75 0.47 13.26
N ASP A 31 12.72 -0.43 13.44
CA ASP A 31 14.04 -0.09 13.93
C ASP A 31 15.16 -0.94 13.29
N SER A 32 16.40 -0.58 13.62
CA SER A 32 17.62 -1.23 13.14
C SER A 32 17.84 -2.65 13.66
N ARG A 33 17.06 -3.09 14.67
CA ARG A 33 17.10 -4.47 15.19
C ARG A 33 16.19 -5.39 14.37
N ASN A 34 15.51 -4.86 13.35
CA ASN A 34 14.47 -5.53 12.59
C ASN A 34 13.29 -5.98 13.46
N ILE A 35 12.96 -5.19 14.49
CA ILE A 35 11.83 -5.45 15.37
C ILE A 35 10.68 -4.55 14.94
N GLY A 36 9.50 -5.16 14.78
CA GLY A 36 8.28 -4.46 14.40
C GLY A 36 8.14 -4.33 12.88
N GLU A 37 7.18 -5.05 12.31
CA GLU A 37 7.01 -5.12 10.85
C GLU A 37 5.98 -4.09 10.36
N VAL A 38 6.40 -3.25 9.43
CA VAL A 38 5.57 -2.18 8.84
C VAL A 38 5.27 -2.54 7.39
N ALA A 39 3.98 -2.58 7.06
CA ALA A 39 3.52 -2.58 5.69
C ALA A 39 3.53 -1.16 5.13
N ILE A 40 4.13 -0.97 3.96
CA ILE A 40 4.09 0.28 3.20
C ILE A 40 3.17 0.08 2.00
N VAL A 41 2.12 0.89 1.88
CA VAL A 41 1.19 0.82 0.74
C VAL A 41 0.87 2.20 0.20
N GLY A 42 0.96 2.41 -1.11
CA GLY A 42 0.59 3.69 -1.68
C GLY A 42 0.31 3.62 -3.17
N PRO A 43 -0.44 4.60 -3.71
CA PRO A 43 -0.66 4.68 -5.15
C PRO A 43 0.65 4.97 -5.86
N LEU A 44 0.81 4.38 -7.04
CA LEU A 44 1.88 4.65 -7.99
C LEU A 44 1.36 5.31 -9.27
N THR A 45 0.03 5.26 -9.49
CA THR A 45 -0.58 5.93 -10.63
C THR A 45 -0.40 7.45 -10.53
N PRO A 46 0.13 8.11 -11.58
CA PRO A 46 0.33 9.55 -11.58
C PRO A 46 -0.94 10.33 -11.25
N GLY A 47 -0.83 11.32 -10.37
CA GLY A 47 -1.95 12.19 -9.95
C GLY A 47 -2.92 11.55 -8.96
N VAL A 48 -2.71 10.30 -8.53
CA VAL A 48 -3.52 9.66 -7.50
C VAL A 48 -2.86 9.79 -6.14
N GLU A 49 -3.56 10.44 -5.22
CA GLU A 49 -3.10 10.65 -3.85
C GLU A 49 -3.49 9.48 -2.92
N TRP A 50 -2.69 9.29 -1.86
CA TRP A 50 -2.85 8.19 -0.90
C TRP A 50 -4.25 8.07 -0.28
N GLY A 51 -4.98 9.18 -0.16
CA GLY A 51 -6.36 9.20 0.34
C GLY A 51 -7.32 8.32 -0.47
N ARG A 52 -7.06 8.14 -1.78
CA ARG A 52 -7.88 7.30 -2.66
C ARG A 52 -8.01 5.86 -2.17
N LEU A 53 -6.94 5.33 -1.58
CA LEU A 53 -6.93 3.97 -1.03
C LEU A 53 -7.86 3.83 0.18
N TRP A 54 -7.91 4.86 1.04
CA TRP A 54 -8.79 4.90 2.21
C TRP A 54 -10.24 5.15 1.84
N ASP A 55 -10.49 5.93 0.78
CA ASP A 55 -11.85 6.10 0.25
C ASP A 55 -12.38 4.79 -0.32
N ALA A 56 -11.54 4.03 -1.04
CA ALA A 56 -11.91 2.69 -1.49
C ALA A 56 -12.20 1.76 -0.30
N ALA A 57 -11.33 1.74 0.72
CA ALA A 57 -11.55 0.93 1.91
C ALA A 57 -12.88 1.25 2.60
N ARG A 58 -13.22 2.54 2.74
CA ARG A 58 -14.47 2.99 3.36
C ARG A 58 -15.72 2.53 2.61
N LYS A 59 -15.68 2.49 1.27
CA LYS A 59 -16.81 2.05 0.45
C LYS A 59 -16.97 0.53 0.43
N MET A 60 -15.85 -0.19 0.53
CA MET A 60 -15.85 -1.65 0.46
C MET A 60 -16.08 -2.33 1.82
N CYS A 61 -15.84 -1.62 2.92
CA CYS A 61 -16.15 -2.06 4.27
C CYS A 61 -17.62 -1.76 4.62
N ARG A 62 -18.14 -2.41 5.66
CA ARG A 62 -19.50 -2.14 6.17
C ARG A 62 -19.55 -0.76 6.82
N GLU A 63 -20.72 -0.11 6.81
CA GLU A 63 -20.88 1.24 7.39
C GLU A 63 -20.52 1.32 8.89
N THR A 64 -20.65 0.22 9.63
CA THR A 64 -20.29 0.13 11.05
C THR A 64 -18.79 -0.03 11.30
N GLU A 65 -18.00 -0.32 10.27
CA GLU A 65 -16.57 -0.59 10.39
C GLU A 65 -15.74 0.69 10.50
N GLY A 66 -14.73 0.64 11.36
CA GLY A 66 -13.93 1.80 11.70
C GLY A 66 -12.64 1.88 10.88
N PRO A 67 -11.81 2.91 11.13
CA PRO A 67 -10.54 3.05 10.44
C PRO A 67 -9.54 1.89 10.65
N ALA A 68 -9.63 1.15 11.76
CA ALA A 68 -8.82 -0.03 11.99
C ALA A 68 -9.21 -1.18 11.02
N ASP A 69 -10.49 -1.36 10.78
CA ASP A 69 -11.00 -2.37 9.84
C ASP A 69 -10.67 -1.98 8.40
N HIS A 70 -10.76 -0.69 8.07
CA HIS A 70 -10.28 -0.18 6.78
C HIS A 70 -8.78 -0.47 6.56
N ALA A 71 -7.95 -0.30 7.60
CA ALA A 71 -6.52 -0.64 7.52
C ALA A 71 -6.30 -2.13 7.28
N ARG A 72 -7.06 -3.00 7.97
CA ARG A 72 -7.03 -4.45 7.74
C ARG A 72 -7.49 -4.82 6.34
N TRP A 73 -8.53 -4.17 5.82
CA TRP A 73 -8.99 -4.38 4.45
C TRP A 73 -7.91 -3.99 3.43
N ILE A 74 -7.26 -2.84 3.60
CA ILE A 74 -6.13 -2.42 2.75
C ILE A 74 -5.01 -3.47 2.79
N MET A 75 -4.64 -3.93 3.98
CA MET A 75 -3.62 -4.95 4.14
C MET A 75 -4.04 -6.27 3.48
N ALA A 76 -5.30 -6.70 3.61
CA ALA A 76 -5.79 -7.90 2.95
C ALA A 76 -5.61 -7.84 1.42
N GLN A 77 -5.89 -6.69 0.79
CA GLN A 77 -5.67 -6.51 -0.64
C GLN A 77 -4.19 -6.61 -1.02
N ALA A 78 -3.32 -5.88 -0.31
CA ALA A 78 -1.89 -5.91 -0.56
C ALA A 78 -1.28 -7.31 -0.33
N SER A 79 -1.66 -7.99 0.75
CA SER A 79 -1.22 -9.35 1.07
C SER A 79 -1.68 -10.36 0.03
N ARG A 80 -2.90 -10.23 -0.50
CA ARG A 80 -3.40 -11.10 -1.58
C ARG A 80 -2.59 -10.95 -2.86
N SER A 81 -2.27 -9.71 -3.25
CA SER A 81 -1.41 -9.44 -4.41
C SER A 81 0.01 -9.97 -4.19
N PHE A 82 0.57 -9.77 -3.00
CA PHE A 82 1.91 -10.25 -2.62
C PHE A 82 2.01 -11.78 -2.64
N ALA A 83 1.13 -12.47 -1.92
CA ALA A 83 1.21 -13.91 -1.69
C ALA A 83 0.66 -14.72 -2.86
N CYS A 84 -0.50 -14.33 -3.39
CA CYS A 84 -1.22 -15.10 -4.42
C CYS A 84 -1.01 -14.59 -5.84
N GLY A 85 -0.41 -13.40 -6.01
CA GLY A 85 -0.16 -12.83 -7.34
C GLY A 85 -1.38 -12.20 -8.00
N SER A 86 -2.47 -11.94 -7.27
CA SER A 86 -3.66 -11.32 -7.86
C SER A 86 -3.35 -9.92 -8.36
N ASP A 87 -3.77 -9.63 -9.59
CA ASP A 87 -3.71 -8.30 -10.20
C ASP A 87 -2.30 -7.68 -10.19
N VAL A 88 -1.26 -8.53 -10.05
CA VAL A 88 0.13 -8.10 -10.03
C VAL A 88 0.53 -7.58 -11.41
N VAL A 89 1.12 -6.40 -11.40
CA VAL A 89 1.76 -5.79 -12.57
C VAL A 89 3.22 -6.23 -12.65
N VAL A 90 3.95 -6.09 -11.54
CA VAL A 90 5.36 -6.46 -11.45
C VAL A 90 5.75 -6.76 -10.00
N LYS A 91 6.68 -7.70 -9.80
CA LYS A 91 7.37 -7.92 -8.52
C LYS A 91 8.84 -7.54 -8.68
N LEU A 92 9.26 -6.53 -7.95
CA LEU A 92 10.65 -6.09 -7.90
C LEU A 92 11.33 -6.80 -6.72
N PRO A 93 12.35 -7.64 -6.95
CA PRO A 93 13.04 -8.34 -5.86
C PRO A 93 13.73 -7.36 -4.90
N THR A 94 14.20 -6.23 -5.45
CA THR A 94 14.80 -5.11 -4.76
C THR A 94 14.31 -3.84 -5.46
N GLY A 95 13.51 -3.03 -4.77
CA GLY A 95 13.00 -1.75 -5.26
C GLY A 95 13.23 -0.65 -4.24
N THR A 96 13.62 0.52 -4.73
CA THR A 96 13.93 1.72 -3.95
C THR A 96 12.68 2.56 -3.86
N TRP A 97 12.19 2.77 -2.65
CA TRP A 97 10.90 3.40 -2.42
C TRP A 97 10.96 4.53 -1.40
N LYS A 98 10.02 5.47 -1.55
CA LYS A 98 9.85 6.61 -0.64
C LYS A 98 8.37 6.91 -0.44
N VAL A 99 8.02 7.31 0.78
CA VAL A 99 6.72 7.82 1.19
C VAL A 99 6.91 9.20 1.81
N THR A 100 6.12 10.20 1.41
CA THR A 100 6.31 11.61 1.82
C THR A 100 5.14 12.23 2.57
N SER A 101 3.94 11.70 2.40
CA SER A 101 2.71 12.13 3.08
C SER A 101 1.85 10.90 3.30
N GLY A 102 1.02 10.86 4.35
CA GLY A 102 0.27 9.64 4.59
C GLY A 102 -0.43 9.52 5.92
N ARG A 103 -0.73 8.27 6.25
CA ARG A 103 -1.39 7.85 7.48
C ARG A 103 -0.77 6.55 7.98
N ARG A 104 -0.48 6.51 9.29
CA ARG A 104 -0.15 5.29 10.04
C ARG A 104 -1.41 4.72 10.70
N ALA A 105 -1.53 3.40 10.69
CA ALA A 105 -2.54 2.65 11.43
C ALA A 105 -1.89 1.44 12.11
N GLU A 106 -2.40 1.08 13.29
CA GLU A 106 -2.00 -0.13 14.00
C GLU A 106 -2.75 -1.33 13.41
N LEU A 107 -2.03 -2.43 13.23
CA LEU A 107 -2.56 -3.70 12.72
C LEU A 107 -2.59 -4.80 13.80
N HIS A 108 -1.89 -4.62 14.92
CA HIS A 108 -1.80 -5.59 16.02
C HIS A 108 -1.46 -7.02 15.54
N GLY A 109 -0.49 -7.13 14.63
CA GLY A 109 -0.02 -8.41 14.09
C GLY A 109 -0.83 -8.96 12.90
N TYR A 110 -1.86 -8.26 12.43
CA TYR A 110 -2.64 -8.68 11.26
C TYR A 110 -1.74 -8.86 10.03
N CYS A 111 -1.86 -10.00 9.34
CA CYS A 111 -0.98 -10.39 8.22
C CYS A 111 0.53 -10.34 8.57
N TYR A 112 0.90 -10.60 9.82
CA TYR A 112 2.27 -10.52 10.34
C TYR A 112 2.86 -9.11 10.24
N ARG A 113 2.03 -8.08 10.38
CA ARG A 113 2.44 -6.68 10.39
C ARG A 113 1.90 -6.01 11.64
N ASP A 114 2.74 -5.22 12.29
CA ASP A 114 2.35 -4.42 13.46
C ASP A 114 1.68 -3.12 13.03
N HIS A 115 2.13 -2.56 11.90
CA HIS A 115 1.64 -1.28 11.39
C HIS A 115 1.41 -1.30 9.89
N LEU A 116 0.43 -0.51 9.45
CA LEU A 116 0.25 -0.10 8.07
C LEU A 116 0.60 1.38 7.95
N TRP A 117 1.55 1.71 7.08
CA TRP A 117 1.84 3.07 6.66
C TRP A 117 1.39 3.22 5.22
N THR A 118 0.32 3.99 5.04
CA THR A 118 -0.10 4.41 3.71
C THR A 118 0.45 5.77 3.38
N GLY A 119 0.76 6.04 2.12
CA GLY A 119 1.17 7.37 1.74
C GLY A 119 1.43 7.53 0.25
N ASN A 120 1.81 8.75 -0.17
CA ASN A 120 2.22 9.01 -1.54
C ASN A 120 3.54 8.27 -1.78
N LEU A 121 3.42 7.15 -2.48
CA LEU A 121 4.52 6.22 -2.69
C LEU A 121 5.17 6.51 -4.04
N THR A 122 6.50 6.53 -4.03
CA THR A 122 7.29 6.46 -5.25
C THR A 122 8.16 5.22 -5.20
N VAL A 123 8.36 4.58 -6.35
CA VAL A 123 9.29 3.46 -6.54
C VAL A 123 10.11 3.80 -7.77
N GLU A 124 11.44 3.76 -7.68
CA GLU A 124 12.30 4.25 -8.77
C GLU A 124 12.28 3.33 -10.00
N GLU A 125 12.10 2.03 -9.79
CA GLU A 125 12.27 1.02 -10.83
C GLU A 125 10.98 0.69 -11.60
N VAL A 126 9.85 1.36 -11.30
CA VAL A 126 8.60 1.18 -12.06
C VAL A 126 8.59 2.06 -13.31
N THR A 127 8.13 1.49 -14.41
CA THR A 127 7.99 2.21 -15.69
C THR A 127 6.65 2.94 -15.78
N PRO A 128 6.52 4.00 -16.61
CA PRO A 128 5.26 4.70 -16.82
C PRO A 128 4.10 3.77 -17.23
N ASP A 129 4.35 2.80 -18.10
CA ASP A 129 3.32 1.86 -18.57
C ASP A 129 2.82 0.93 -17.47
N GLN A 130 3.69 0.57 -16.52
CA GLN A 130 3.32 -0.27 -15.37
C GLN A 130 2.41 0.47 -14.38
N VAL A 131 2.52 1.79 -14.30
CA VAL A 131 1.78 2.61 -13.32
C VAL A 131 0.63 3.41 -13.94
N ALA A 132 0.46 3.37 -15.25
CA ALA A 132 -0.64 4.03 -15.94
C ALA A 132 -2.01 3.61 -15.38
N ALA A 133 -2.95 4.56 -15.35
CA ALA A 133 -4.33 4.28 -15.04
C ALA A 133 -4.90 3.27 -16.06
N TYR A 134 -5.88 2.47 -15.62
CA TYR A 134 -6.52 1.45 -16.45
C TYR A 134 -8.02 1.41 -16.17
N GLU A 135 -8.82 0.93 -17.13
CA GLU A 135 -10.25 0.69 -16.89
C GLU A 135 -10.40 -0.61 -16.10
N PRO A 136 -10.95 -0.58 -14.88
CA PRO A 136 -11.10 -1.78 -14.08
C PRO A 136 -12.41 -2.51 -14.39
N ILE A 137 -12.41 -3.83 -14.22
CA ILE A 137 -13.64 -4.65 -14.29
C ILE A 137 -14.57 -4.29 -13.11
N TYR A 138 -13.99 -3.96 -11.95
CA TYR A 138 -14.72 -3.63 -10.72
C TYR A 138 -14.48 -2.16 -10.33
N ARG A 139 -15.52 -1.49 -9.82
CA ARG A 139 -15.48 -0.10 -9.36
C ARG A 139 -15.62 -0.03 -7.83
N ALA A 140 -14.90 0.90 -7.20
CA ALA A 140 -14.96 1.18 -5.77
C ALA A 140 -16.00 2.26 -5.41
#